data_AF-A0A2V9WKW9-F1
#
_entry.id   AF-A0A2V9WKW9-F1
#
_cell.length_a   1.000
_cell.length_b   1.000
_cell.length_c   1.000
_cell.angle_alpha   90.00
_cell.angle_beta   90.00
_cell.angle_gamma   90.00
#
_symmetry.space_group_name_H-M   'P 1'
#
loop_
_entity.id
_entity.type
_entity.pdbx_description
1 polymer ?
#
loop_
_entity_poly.entity_id
_entity_poly.type
_entity_poly.pdbx_seq_one_letter_code
_entity_poly.pdbx_strand_id
1 'polypeptide(L)'
;KSSGKMDVIGLSLVTIGARASVETQRLFEGGEYTRYLYVHGLSVETAEALAELHHKKMREELGIANEDSAEIRDLFHQKYRGSRYSFGYPACPNLEDQTKLFALLKPEENVGVRLTSGFLLEPEQSTSAIVVHHPGAKYFVV
;
A
#
# COMPACT_ATOMS: atom_id res chain seq x y z
N LYS A 1 -10.20 14.61 -20.57
CA LYS A 1 -10.01 14.94 -22.00
C LYS A 1 -10.47 16.36 -22.35
N SER A 2 -11.64 16.82 -21.90
CA SER A 2 -12.17 18.16 -22.20
C SER A 2 -11.32 19.32 -21.66
N SER A 3 -10.57 19.13 -20.58
CA SER A 3 -9.69 20.18 -20.01
C SER A 3 -8.42 20.45 -20.82
N GLY A 4 -8.03 19.57 -21.75
CA GLY A 4 -6.76 19.67 -22.49
C GLY A 4 -5.49 19.51 -21.64
N LYS A 5 -5.62 19.32 -20.31
CA LYS A 5 -4.47 19.16 -19.40
C LYS A 5 -4.08 17.69 -19.32
N MET A 6 -2.78 17.43 -19.44
CA MET A 6 -2.20 16.14 -19.06
C MET A 6 -2.31 16.00 -17.55
N ASP A 7 -2.69 14.80 -17.11
CA ASP A 7 -2.76 14.43 -15.72
C ASP A 7 -2.05 13.07 -15.54
N VAL A 8 -1.64 12.78 -14.30
CA VAL A 8 -0.92 11.55 -13.96
C VAL A 8 -1.54 10.88 -12.74
N ILE A 9 -1.53 9.56 -12.75
CA ILE A 9 -1.96 8.74 -11.63
C ILE A 9 -0.79 7.86 -11.19
N GLY A 10 -0.58 7.79 -9.90
CA GLY A 10 0.39 6.87 -9.33
C GLY A 10 -0.26 5.52 -9.04
N LEU A 11 0.48 4.44 -9.22
CA LEU A 11 0.09 3.10 -8.81
C LEU A 11 1.23 2.51 -8.00
N SER A 12 0.91 1.86 -6.90
CA SER A 12 1.91 1.24 -6.04
C SER A 12 1.45 -0.15 -5.60
N LEU A 13 2.41 -1.07 -5.54
CA LEU A 13 2.29 -2.30 -4.79
C LEU A 13 3.62 -2.54 -4.08
N VAL A 14 3.56 -2.79 -2.78
CA VAL A 14 4.73 -3.06 -1.95
C VAL A 14 4.55 -4.38 -1.22
N THR A 15 5.65 -5.06 -0.93
CA THR A 15 5.67 -6.27 -0.12
C THR A 15 6.98 -6.34 0.67
N ILE A 16 6.93 -6.93 1.86
CA ILE A 16 8.15 -7.33 2.60
C ILE A 16 8.54 -8.78 2.30
N GLY A 17 7.83 -9.44 1.38
CA GLY A 17 8.07 -10.81 0.94
C GLY A 17 7.48 -11.88 1.87
N ALA A 18 7.50 -13.12 1.38
CA ALA A 18 6.83 -14.26 2.06
C ALA A 18 7.57 -14.80 3.30
N ARG A 19 8.81 -14.34 3.56
CA ARG A 19 9.63 -14.86 4.67
C ARG A 19 8.97 -14.61 6.03
N ALA A 20 8.28 -13.48 6.19
CA ALA A 20 7.53 -13.19 7.40
C ALA A 20 6.42 -14.22 7.63
N SER A 21 5.63 -14.53 6.61
CA SER A 21 4.54 -15.50 6.69
C SER A 21 5.04 -16.92 7.00
N VAL A 22 6.17 -17.32 6.41
CA VAL A 22 6.81 -18.62 6.70
C VAL A 22 7.26 -18.71 8.15
N GLU A 23 7.90 -17.66 8.67
CA GLU A 23 8.39 -17.65 10.05
C GLU A 23 7.27 -17.57 11.07
N THR A 24 6.22 -16.79 10.81
CA THR A 24 5.04 -16.73 11.69
C THR A 24 4.32 -18.07 11.74
N GLN A 25 4.16 -18.75 10.59
CA GLN A 25 3.58 -20.10 10.55
C GLN A 25 4.42 -21.09 11.36
N ARG A 26 5.75 -21.10 11.18
CA ARG A 26 6.67 -21.97 11.94
C ARG A 26 6.55 -21.75 13.45
N LEU A 27 6.49 -20.49 13.89
CA LEU A 27 6.35 -20.14 15.31
C LEU A 27 4.99 -20.57 15.88
N PHE A 28 3.92 -20.41 15.09
CA PHE A 28 2.58 -20.82 15.48
C PHE A 28 2.48 -22.34 15.65
N GLU A 29 2.94 -23.11 14.65
CA GLU A 29 2.97 -24.57 14.69
C GLU A 29 3.87 -25.12 15.81
N GLY A 30 4.94 -24.39 16.14
CA GLY A 30 5.84 -24.71 17.27
C GLY A 30 5.30 -24.32 18.64
N GLY A 31 4.11 -23.72 18.74
CA GLY A 31 3.52 -23.26 20.01
C GLY A 31 4.21 -22.03 20.62
N GLU A 32 5.09 -21.34 19.89
CA GLU A 32 5.78 -20.12 20.33
C GLU A 32 4.89 -18.86 20.15
N TYR A 33 3.66 -18.89 20.69
CA TYR A 33 2.61 -17.89 20.38
C TYR A 33 3.00 -16.43 20.65
N THR A 34 3.71 -16.14 21.74
CA THR A 34 4.18 -14.76 22.04
C THR A 34 5.12 -14.25 20.96
N ARG A 35 6.05 -15.11 20.51
CA ARG A 35 7.03 -14.74 19.48
C ARG A 35 6.36 -14.64 18.12
N TYR A 36 5.42 -15.54 17.80
CA TYR A 36 4.54 -15.42 16.64
C TYR A 36 3.87 -14.04 16.59
N LEU A 37 3.22 -13.62 17.68
CA LEU A 37 2.52 -12.33 17.74
C LEU A 37 3.46 -11.14 17.51
N TYR A 38 4.66 -11.16 18.08
CA TYR A 38 5.65 -10.09 17.88
C TYR A 38 6.16 -10.04 16.44
N VAL A 39 6.49 -11.18 15.84
CA VAL A 39 6.96 -11.24 14.45
C VAL A 39 5.84 -10.84 13.49
N HIS A 40 4.61 -11.31 13.73
CA HIS A 40 3.46 -10.93 12.91
C HIS A 40 3.19 -9.42 12.99
N GLY A 41 3.13 -8.84 14.19
CA GLY A 41 2.94 -7.40 14.37
C GLY A 41 4.04 -6.58 13.67
N LEU A 42 5.30 -6.95 13.88
CA LEU A 42 6.43 -6.29 13.20
C LEU A 42 6.30 -6.38 11.68
N SER A 43 5.87 -7.53 11.16
CA SER A 43 5.74 -7.75 9.71
C SER A 43 4.64 -6.87 9.09
N VAL A 44 3.51 -6.72 9.77
CA VAL A 44 2.41 -5.85 9.32
C VAL A 44 2.84 -4.38 9.32
N GLU A 45 3.42 -3.91 10.43
CA GLU A 45 3.91 -2.53 10.54
C GLU A 45 5.01 -2.20 9.52
N THR A 46 5.86 -3.18 9.20
CA THR A 46 6.93 -2.99 8.19
C THR A 46 6.34 -2.85 6.79
N ALA A 47 5.29 -3.59 6.44
CA ALA A 47 4.61 -3.46 5.16
C ALA A 47 3.94 -2.07 5.00
N GLU A 48 3.30 -1.58 6.06
CA GLU A 48 2.72 -0.22 6.07
C GLU A 48 3.78 0.88 6.03
N ALA A 49 4.87 0.72 6.79
CA ALA A 49 5.98 1.66 6.75
C ALA A 49 6.63 1.73 5.36
N LEU A 50 6.75 0.60 4.66
CA LEU A 50 7.25 0.55 3.29
C LEU A 50 6.28 1.25 2.31
N ALA A 51 4.97 1.08 2.50
CA ALA A 51 3.96 1.76 1.70
C ALA A 51 4.04 3.28 1.88
N GLU A 52 4.18 3.77 3.12
CA GLU A 52 4.33 5.20 3.39
C GLU A 52 5.65 5.76 2.87
N LEU A 53 6.76 5.01 2.99
CA LEU A 53 8.05 5.38 2.40
C LEU A 53 7.94 5.55 0.89
N HIS A 54 7.30 4.60 0.20
CA HIS A 54 7.11 4.71 -1.25
C HIS A 54 6.19 5.86 -1.63
N HIS A 55 5.11 6.08 -0.88
CA HIS A 55 4.22 7.21 -1.12
C HIS A 55 4.96 8.56 -0.96
N LYS A 56 5.81 8.69 0.06
CA LYS A 56 6.67 9.86 0.23
C LYS A 56 7.60 10.06 -0.98
N LYS A 57 8.27 9.02 -1.46
CA LYS A 57 9.12 9.10 -2.66
C LYS A 57 8.34 9.58 -3.88
N MET A 58 7.12 9.10 -4.08
CA MET A 58 6.27 9.57 -5.18
C MET A 58 5.96 11.06 -5.06
N ARG A 59 5.71 11.58 -3.84
CA ARG A 59 5.52 13.02 -3.61
C ARG A 59 6.80 13.81 -3.88
N GLU A 60 7.96 13.27 -3.53
CA GLU A 60 9.27 13.88 -3.82
C GLU A 60 9.51 13.95 -5.33
N GLU A 61 9.29 12.86 -6.06
CA GLU A 61 9.44 12.77 -7.52
C GLU A 61 8.45 13.69 -8.28
N LEU A 62 7.25 13.86 -7.74
CA LEU A 62 6.25 14.81 -8.26
C LEU A 62 6.54 16.27 -7.87
N GLY A 63 7.55 16.53 -7.04
CA GLY A 63 7.90 17.88 -6.59
C GLY A 63 6.87 18.52 -5.66
N ILE A 64 6.10 17.71 -4.91
CA ILE A 64 5.03 18.17 -4.00
C ILE A 64 5.29 17.82 -2.52
N ALA A 65 6.42 17.17 -2.22
CA ALA A 65 6.79 16.82 -0.84
C ALA A 65 7.13 18.01 0.05
N ASN A 66 7.27 19.22 -0.50
CA ASN A 66 7.40 20.45 0.28
C ASN A 66 6.11 20.81 1.04
N GLU A 67 4.99 20.15 0.74
CA GLU A 67 3.71 20.26 1.47
C GLU A 67 3.56 19.20 2.57
N ASP A 68 4.55 18.32 2.77
CA ASP A 68 4.55 17.33 3.85
C ASP A 68 4.74 18.01 5.22
N SER A 69 4.04 17.52 6.25
CA SER A 69 4.33 17.96 7.63
C SER A 69 5.76 17.59 8.04
N ALA A 70 6.41 18.49 8.77
CA ALA A 70 7.71 18.22 9.40
C ALA A 70 7.61 17.17 10.53
N GLU A 71 6.42 16.97 11.08
CA GLU A 71 6.16 16.03 12.16
C GLU A 71 5.71 14.67 11.60
N ILE A 72 6.44 13.60 11.92
CA ILE A 72 6.09 12.24 11.45
C ILE A 72 4.67 11.84 11.87
N ARG A 73 4.24 12.24 13.08
CA ARG A 73 2.89 11.96 13.60
C ARG A 73 1.77 12.52 12.74
N ASP A 74 2.03 13.63 12.06
CA ASP A 74 1.07 14.30 11.22
C ASP A 74 0.93 13.61 9.85
N LEU A 75 1.96 12.92 9.37
CA LEU A 75 1.89 12.13 8.14
C LEU A 75 0.87 10.99 8.27
N PHE A 76 0.77 10.36 9.45
CA PHE A 76 -0.27 9.36 9.73
C PHE A 76 -1.71 9.92 9.72
N HIS A 77 -1.86 11.24 9.85
CA HIS A 77 -3.13 11.95 9.73
C HIS A 77 -3.35 12.54 8.31
N GLN A 78 -2.58 12.08 7.32
CA GLN A 78 -2.61 12.56 5.94
C GLN A 78 -2.37 14.08 5.81
N LYS A 79 -1.52 14.66 6.68
CA LYS A 79 -1.05 16.04 6.54
C LYS A 79 0.10 16.13 5.51
N TYR A 80 -0.25 15.80 4.28
CA TYR A 80 0.54 15.94 3.06
C TYR A 80 -0.44 16.18 1.90
N ARG A 81 0.09 16.56 0.74
CA ARG A 81 -0.72 16.68 -0.49
C ARG A 81 -1.00 15.31 -1.11
N GLY A 82 -2.25 15.13 -1.56
CA GLY A 82 -2.70 13.90 -2.21
C GLY A 82 -3.24 12.85 -1.24
N SER A 83 -3.53 11.66 -1.77
CA SER A 83 -4.00 10.52 -0.98
C SER A 83 -3.66 9.18 -1.66
N ARG A 84 -3.48 8.13 -0.85
CA ARG A 84 -3.35 6.73 -1.31
C ARG A 84 -4.64 5.99 -1.01
N TYR A 85 -5.23 5.35 -2.01
CA TYR A 85 -6.48 4.62 -1.90
C TYR A 85 -6.22 3.13 -2.13
N SER A 86 -6.45 2.34 -1.09
CA SER A 86 -6.32 0.89 -1.15
C SER A 86 -7.65 0.24 -1.52
N PHE A 87 -7.60 -0.85 -2.27
CA PHE A 87 -8.79 -1.61 -2.64
C PHE A 87 -9.38 -2.36 -1.43
N GLY A 88 -10.69 -2.55 -1.41
CA GLY A 88 -11.44 -3.10 -0.28
C GLY A 88 -11.81 -2.09 0.81
N TYR A 89 -11.29 -0.86 0.73
CA TYR A 89 -11.66 0.22 1.64
C TYR A 89 -12.83 1.07 1.09
N PRO A 90 -13.49 1.92 1.91
CA PRO A 90 -14.68 2.67 1.52
C PRO A 90 -14.58 3.49 0.20
N ALA A 91 -13.41 4.07 -0.11
CA ALA A 91 -13.22 4.84 -1.35
C ALA A 91 -13.02 3.96 -2.59
N CYS A 92 -12.63 2.69 -2.42
CA CYS A 92 -12.36 1.71 -3.47
C CYS A 92 -12.88 0.32 -3.02
N PRO A 93 -14.20 0.14 -2.81
CA PRO A 93 -14.73 -1.02 -2.09
C PRO A 93 -14.59 -2.35 -2.85
N ASN A 94 -14.49 -2.30 -4.18
CA ASN A 94 -14.41 -3.48 -5.02
C ASN A 94 -12.98 -4.03 -5.06
N LEU A 95 -12.75 -5.13 -4.35
CA LEU A 95 -11.43 -5.78 -4.28
C LEU A 95 -10.96 -6.30 -5.66
N GLU A 96 -11.87 -6.70 -6.54
CA GLU A 96 -11.55 -7.15 -7.91
C GLU A 96 -10.84 -6.08 -8.76
N ASP A 97 -11.03 -4.79 -8.47
CA ASP A 97 -10.41 -3.71 -9.25
C ASP A 97 -8.88 -3.72 -9.21
N GLN A 98 -8.27 -4.42 -8.24
CA GLN A 98 -6.83 -4.66 -8.15
C GLN A 98 -6.27 -5.36 -9.39
N THR A 99 -7.08 -6.15 -10.10
CA THR A 99 -6.67 -6.80 -11.36
C THR A 99 -6.16 -5.80 -12.39
N LYS A 100 -6.72 -4.58 -12.41
CA LYS A 100 -6.28 -3.48 -13.28
C LYS A 100 -4.89 -2.97 -12.89
N LEU A 101 -4.63 -2.84 -11.59
CA LEU A 101 -3.31 -2.48 -11.07
C LEU A 101 -2.28 -3.58 -11.41
N PHE A 102 -2.66 -4.84 -11.26
CA PHE A 102 -1.81 -5.99 -11.61
C PHE A 102 -1.45 -6.01 -13.10
N ALA A 103 -2.40 -5.71 -13.98
CA ALA A 103 -2.15 -5.64 -15.42
C ALA A 103 -1.12 -4.56 -15.80
N LEU A 104 -1.09 -3.45 -15.05
CA LEU A 104 -0.18 -2.32 -15.31
C LEU A 104 1.20 -2.51 -14.66
N LEU A 105 1.24 -2.98 -13.41
CA LEU A 105 2.49 -3.07 -12.63
C LEU A 105 3.18 -4.44 -12.71
N LYS A 106 2.50 -5.49 -13.18
CA LYS A 106 2.98 -6.87 -13.21
C LYS A 106 3.70 -7.32 -11.92
N PRO A 107 3.04 -7.25 -10.74
CA PRO A 107 3.70 -7.47 -9.46
C PRO A 107 4.25 -8.89 -9.26
N GLU A 108 3.65 -9.88 -9.90
CA GLU A 108 4.10 -11.27 -9.83
C GLU A 108 5.52 -11.42 -10.42
N GLU A 109 5.77 -10.80 -11.57
CA GLU A 109 7.07 -10.79 -12.24
C GLU A 109 8.10 -9.93 -11.48
N ASN A 110 7.67 -8.77 -10.96
CA ASN A 110 8.58 -7.76 -10.42
C ASN A 110 8.93 -7.95 -8.95
N VAL A 111 7.96 -8.39 -8.13
CA VAL A 111 8.10 -8.47 -6.66
C VAL A 111 7.52 -9.77 -6.07
N GLY A 112 7.06 -10.70 -6.91
CA GLY A 112 6.58 -12.02 -6.48
C GLY A 112 5.23 -12.00 -5.76
N VAL A 113 4.44 -10.94 -5.90
CA VAL A 113 3.10 -10.84 -5.31
C VAL A 113 2.06 -11.29 -6.31
N ARG A 114 1.18 -12.22 -5.92
CA ARG A 114 0.08 -12.75 -6.73
C ARG A 114 -1.27 -12.38 -6.13
N LEU A 115 -2.34 -12.50 -6.93
CA LEU A 115 -3.72 -12.43 -6.45
C LEU A 115 -4.27 -13.83 -6.21
N THR A 116 -4.95 -14.03 -5.09
CA THR A 116 -5.76 -15.24 -4.86
C THR A 116 -7.03 -15.20 -5.70
N SER A 117 -7.78 -16.31 -5.72
CA SER A 117 -9.10 -16.35 -6.37
C SER A 117 -10.11 -15.37 -5.75
N GLY A 118 -9.90 -14.98 -4.49
CA GLY A 118 -10.67 -13.93 -3.82
C GLY A 118 -10.07 -12.53 -3.96
N PHE A 119 -9.12 -12.33 -4.88
CA PHE A 119 -8.41 -11.07 -5.10
C PHE A 119 -7.61 -10.57 -3.88
N LEU A 120 -7.22 -11.42 -2.94
CA LEU A 120 -6.31 -11.00 -1.87
C LEU A 120 -4.86 -11.02 -2.37
N LEU A 121 -4.03 -10.14 -1.82
CA LEU A 121 -2.59 -10.12 -2.10
C LEU A 121 -1.90 -11.29 -1.38
N GLU A 122 -1.03 -11.98 -2.09
CA GLU A 122 -0.20 -13.04 -1.52
C GLU A 122 1.27 -12.82 -1.92
N PRO A 123 2.22 -12.69 -0.98
CA PRO A 123 2.04 -12.78 0.48
C PRO A 123 1.19 -11.65 1.08
N GLU A 124 0.54 -11.94 2.22
CA GLU A 124 -0.41 -11.03 2.88
C GLU A 124 0.24 -9.73 3.38
N GLN A 125 1.53 -9.76 3.75
CA GLN A 125 2.30 -8.58 4.16
C GLN A 125 2.70 -7.74 2.93
N SER A 126 1.67 -7.31 2.20
CA SER A 126 1.72 -6.52 0.99
C SER A 126 0.57 -5.51 1.00
N THR A 127 0.78 -4.36 0.35
CA THR A 127 -0.29 -3.36 0.16
C THR A 127 -0.29 -2.91 -1.29
N SER A 128 -1.45 -2.56 -1.82
CA SER A 128 -1.58 -1.95 -3.14
C SER A 128 -2.46 -0.71 -3.06
N ALA A 129 -2.13 0.32 -3.84
CA ALA A 129 -2.87 1.56 -3.82
C ALA A 129 -2.81 2.33 -5.13
N ILE A 130 -3.90 3.06 -5.38
CA ILE A 130 -3.95 4.17 -6.32
C ILE A 130 -3.50 5.43 -5.58
N VAL A 131 -2.59 6.20 -6.18
CA VAL A 131 -2.07 7.44 -5.60
C VAL A 131 -2.51 8.62 -6.44
N VAL A 132 -3.28 9.52 -5.81
CA VAL A 132 -3.80 10.74 -6.43
C VAL A 132 -3.12 11.94 -5.80
N HIS A 133 -2.54 12.81 -6.62
CA HIS A 133 -1.72 13.95 -6.17
C HIS A 133 -2.50 15.28 -6.08
N HIS A 134 -3.80 15.26 -6.40
CA HIS A 134 -4.64 16.46 -6.35
C HIS A 134 -4.73 16.99 -4.90
N PRO A 135 -4.61 18.31 -4.64
CA PRO A 135 -4.61 18.86 -3.28
C PRO A 135 -5.93 18.64 -2.52
N GLY A 136 -7.04 18.49 -3.25
CA GLY A 136 -8.34 18.13 -2.69
C GLY A 136 -8.56 16.62 -2.47
N ALA A 137 -7.60 15.76 -2.80
CA ALA A 137 -7.74 14.32 -2.58
C ALA A 137 -7.75 14.01 -1.09
N LYS A 138 -8.83 13.39 -0.61
CA LYS A 138 -9.03 12.92 0.77
C LYS A 138 -9.76 11.59 0.74
N TYR A 139 -9.72 10.85 1.86
CA TYR A 139 -10.54 9.66 2.00
C TYR A 139 -12.03 10.02 2.07
N PHE A 140 -12.86 9.22 1.41
CA PHE A 140 -14.31 9.37 1.42
C PHE A 140 -14.98 7.98 1.40
N VAL A 141 -16.29 7.97 1.60
CA VAL A 141 -17.14 6.78 1.54
C VAL A 141 -18.03 6.91 0.30
N VAL A 142 -18.15 5.82 -0.47
CA VAL A 142 -19.02 5.70 -1.66
C VAL A 142 -20.41 5.22 -1.25
#